data_AF-A0A1Q9V531-F1
#
_entry.id   AF-A0A1Q9V531-F1
#
_cell.length_a   1.000
_cell.length_b   1.000
_cell.length_c   1.000
_cell.angle_alpha   90.00
_cell.angle_beta   90.00
_cell.angle_gamma   90.00
#
_symmetry.space_group_name_H-M   'P 1'
#
loop_
_entity.id
_entity.type
_entity.pdbx_description
1 polymer ?
#
loop_
_entity_poly.entity_id
_entity_poly.type
_entity_poly.pdbx_seq_one_letter_code
_entity_poly.pdbx_strand_id
1 'polypeptide(L)'
;MSEPDSGSGTGTSAVDGGVTGQTTTDDTAGSDDTVVPDAAEVLRRFSPATRAWFDASFAGPTPAQLGAWDAISRGEHTLVVAPTGSGKTLSAFLWAIDQITAHPRAPRPARPARGRRGKNGQEPAAQPEEPGRCRVLYVSPLKALAVDVERNLRSPLVGIGHAARRLGQDAPSVSVAVRSGDTPAAERRAFAKDGAEILITTPESLFLLLTSQARSALTGVESVIVDEVHAVAGTKRGAHLALTLDRLDHLLPRPAQRIGLSATVRPVEEVARYLAGGRPVSTVQPPSTKSWDLEVVVPIPDMADPGAPSGRTHPGAARRSGARRPTTGPDRRSTPRTTTPRATTPATRRSTRVSMTPGVPTPATTSPSAPGRCCPTWRVAGSSRRTSGHQPPTRRSAPRSGRTSSAG
;
A
#
# COMPACT_ATOMS: atom_id res chain seq x y z
N MET A 1 7.28 -42.05 64.85
CA MET A 1 7.76 -43.27 64.16
C MET A 1 7.97 -42.88 62.72
N SER A 2 9.14 -42.92 62.10
CA SER A 2 10.54 -42.80 62.49
C SER A 2 11.23 -42.57 61.15
N GLU A 3 11.96 -41.47 61.02
CA GLU A 3 13.10 -41.35 60.10
C GLU A 3 14.26 -42.24 60.62
N PRO A 4 15.35 -42.57 59.87
CA PRO A 4 16.19 -41.55 59.19
C PRO A 4 16.99 -41.94 57.93
N ASP A 5 17.29 -40.89 57.16
CA ASP A 5 18.60 -40.35 56.76
C ASP A 5 19.92 -41.16 56.98
N SER A 6 20.79 -41.11 55.96
CA SER A 6 22.26 -41.20 55.99
C SER A 6 22.80 -40.99 54.56
N GLY A 7 23.84 -40.23 54.23
CA GLY A 7 24.91 -39.49 54.91
C GLY A 7 26.02 -39.33 53.85
N SER A 8 26.29 -38.10 53.39
CA SER A 8 27.54 -37.33 53.61
C SER A 8 28.88 -37.98 53.19
N GLY A 9 29.73 -37.22 52.46
CA GLY A 9 31.15 -37.58 52.32
C GLY A 9 31.90 -36.93 51.15
N THR A 10 32.47 -35.76 51.40
CA THR A 10 33.38 -34.94 50.56
C THR A 10 34.75 -35.58 50.26
N GLY A 11 35.36 -35.23 49.13
CA GLY A 11 36.78 -35.51 48.85
C GLY A 11 37.33 -34.83 47.59
N THR A 12 38.01 -33.70 47.78
CA THR A 12 38.73 -32.91 46.78
C THR A 12 40.06 -33.57 46.39
N SER A 13 40.42 -33.60 45.10
CA SER A 13 41.83 -33.50 44.65
C SER A 13 41.89 -33.14 43.17
N ALA A 14 42.65 -32.08 42.86
CA ALA A 14 42.96 -31.61 41.52
C ALA A 14 44.10 -32.41 40.92
N VAL A 15 44.01 -32.76 39.64
CA VAL A 15 45.20 -32.92 38.79
C VAL A 15 44.87 -32.42 37.38
N ASP A 16 45.79 -31.62 36.90
CA ASP A 16 45.87 -30.84 35.67
C ASP A 16 46.16 -31.70 34.43
N GLY A 17 45.85 -31.17 33.24
CA GLY A 17 46.53 -31.54 31.99
C GLY A 17 45.69 -32.11 30.85
N GLY A 18 45.59 -31.33 29.76
CA GLY A 18 45.58 -31.90 28.41
C GLY A 18 44.35 -31.65 27.54
N VAL A 19 44.21 -30.41 27.05
CA VAL A 19 43.34 -30.07 25.92
C VAL A 19 43.93 -30.62 24.61
N THR A 20 43.20 -31.50 23.94
CA THR A 20 43.22 -31.62 22.46
C THR A 20 41.78 -31.78 21.98
N GLY A 21 41.16 -30.66 21.65
CA GLY A 21 39.87 -30.62 20.97
C GLY A 21 40.03 -30.97 19.50
N GLN A 22 39.44 -32.07 19.07
CA GLN A 22 39.03 -32.26 17.68
C GLN A 22 37.56 -31.85 17.60
N THR A 23 37.33 -30.58 17.25
CA THR A 23 36.02 -30.08 16.85
C THR A 23 35.81 -30.50 15.40
N THR A 24 34.92 -31.45 15.17
CA THR A 24 34.34 -31.71 13.86
C THR A 24 33.58 -30.46 13.42
N THR A 25 34.14 -29.71 12.47
CA THR A 25 33.46 -28.63 11.76
C THR A 25 32.47 -29.24 10.78
N ASP A 26 31.21 -29.30 11.19
CA ASP A 26 30.09 -29.52 10.28
C ASP A 26 29.72 -28.15 9.67
N ASP A 27 30.51 -27.73 8.69
CA ASP A 27 30.23 -26.56 7.85
C ASP A 27 29.19 -26.95 6.79
N THR A 28 27.93 -27.02 7.19
CA THR A 28 26.79 -26.93 6.26
C THR A 28 26.16 -25.55 6.40
N ALA A 29 26.88 -24.53 5.95
CA ALA A 29 26.30 -23.22 5.66
C ALA A 29 25.39 -23.39 4.43
N GLY A 30 24.10 -23.65 4.66
CA GLY A 30 23.08 -23.60 3.63
C GLY A 30 23.04 -22.20 3.03
N SER A 31 23.58 -22.05 1.82
CA SER A 31 23.27 -20.93 0.94
C SER A 31 21.79 -21.02 0.63
N ASP A 32 20.96 -20.19 1.29
CA ASP A 32 19.56 -19.98 0.93
C ASP A 32 19.52 -19.26 -0.42
N ASP A 33 19.79 -20.02 -1.49
CA ASP A 33 19.65 -19.59 -2.86
C ASP A 33 18.15 -19.44 -3.08
N THR A 34 17.67 -18.20 -2.96
CA THR A 34 16.24 -17.90 -3.00
C THR A 34 15.74 -18.24 -4.40
N VAL A 35 15.24 -19.47 -4.58
CA VAL A 35 14.77 -19.97 -5.87
C VAL A 35 13.62 -19.08 -6.32
N VAL A 36 13.89 -18.20 -7.27
CA VAL A 36 12.86 -17.37 -7.88
C VAL A 36 11.96 -18.28 -8.71
N PRO A 37 10.64 -18.34 -8.45
CA PRO A 37 9.74 -19.20 -9.21
C PRO A 37 9.73 -18.84 -10.71
N ASP A 38 9.55 -19.83 -11.58
CA ASP A 38 9.40 -19.60 -13.02
C ASP A 38 8.17 -18.74 -13.31
N ALA A 39 8.40 -17.59 -13.95
CA ALA A 39 7.36 -16.65 -14.30
C ALA A 39 6.27 -17.26 -15.19
N ALA A 40 6.65 -18.11 -16.14
CA ALA A 40 5.69 -18.73 -17.05
C ALA A 40 4.77 -19.72 -16.32
N GLU A 41 5.27 -20.46 -15.34
CA GLU A 41 4.46 -21.33 -14.50
C GLU A 41 3.50 -20.53 -13.60
N VAL A 42 4.01 -19.50 -12.90
CA VAL A 42 3.19 -18.71 -11.98
C VAL A 42 2.08 -17.96 -12.73
N LEU A 43 2.40 -17.32 -13.86
CA LEU A 43 1.41 -16.63 -14.68
C LEU A 43 0.37 -17.60 -15.27
N ARG A 44 0.73 -18.88 -15.48
CA ARG A 44 -0.21 -19.91 -15.95
C ARG A 44 -1.35 -20.22 -14.96
N ARG A 45 -1.16 -19.93 -13.67
CA ARG A 45 -2.17 -20.14 -12.62
C ARG A 45 -3.30 -19.10 -12.66
N PHE A 46 -3.05 -17.93 -13.24
CA PHE A 46 -4.07 -16.89 -13.41
C PHE A 46 -5.00 -17.21 -14.59
N SER A 47 -6.25 -16.71 -14.51
CA SER A 47 -7.19 -16.79 -15.61
C SER A 47 -6.66 -16.10 -16.89
N PRO A 48 -7.15 -16.51 -18.08
CA PRO A 48 -6.71 -15.93 -19.35
C PRO A 48 -6.86 -14.40 -19.42
N ALA A 49 -7.96 -13.84 -18.89
CA ALA A 49 -8.21 -12.40 -18.90
C ALA A 49 -7.18 -11.63 -18.05
N THR A 50 -6.88 -12.13 -16.85
CA THR A 50 -5.88 -11.51 -15.97
C THR A 50 -4.48 -11.57 -16.56
N ARG A 51 -4.09 -12.72 -17.12
CA ARG A 51 -2.80 -12.88 -17.80
C ARG A 51 -2.67 -11.94 -19.01
N ALA A 52 -3.68 -11.92 -19.88
CA ALA A 52 -3.68 -11.05 -21.06
C ALA A 52 -3.64 -9.57 -20.70
N TRP A 53 -4.28 -9.16 -19.59
CA TRP A 53 -4.16 -7.79 -19.08
C TRP A 53 -2.74 -7.50 -18.55
N PHE A 54 -2.17 -8.42 -17.79
CA PHE A 54 -0.84 -8.24 -17.19
C PHE A 54 0.24 -8.12 -18.27
N ASP A 55 0.26 -9.04 -19.23
CA ASP A 55 1.23 -9.05 -20.33
C ASP A 55 1.14 -7.79 -21.22
N ALA A 56 -0.06 -7.22 -21.36
CA ALA A 56 -0.26 -5.96 -22.09
C ALA A 56 0.15 -4.71 -21.29
N SER A 57 0.18 -4.80 -19.95
CA SER A 57 0.39 -3.67 -19.06
C SER A 57 1.83 -3.54 -18.55
N PHE A 58 2.57 -4.65 -18.51
CA PHE A 58 3.91 -4.71 -17.92
C PHE A 58 4.86 -5.53 -18.80
N ALA A 59 6.16 -5.20 -18.75
CA ALA A 59 7.18 -5.98 -19.45
C ALA A 59 7.36 -7.39 -18.86
N GLY A 60 7.01 -7.57 -17.59
CA GLY A 60 7.10 -8.83 -16.87
C GLY A 60 6.90 -8.61 -15.37
N PRO A 61 6.72 -9.68 -14.60
CA PRO A 61 6.52 -9.61 -13.16
C PRO A 61 7.83 -9.34 -12.42
N THR A 62 7.74 -8.62 -11.31
CA THR A 62 8.88 -8.42 -10.40
C THR A 62 9.16 -9.70 -9.59
N PRO A 63 10.38 -9.91 -9.06
CA PRO A 63 10.66 -11.04 -8.18
C PRO A 63 9.73 -11.10 -6.95
N ALA A 64 9.36 -9.95 -6.41
CA ALA A 64 8.43 -9.86 -5.28
C ALA A 64 7.00 -10.25 -5.68
N GLN A 65 6.58 -9.98 -6.92
CA GLN A 65 5.30 -10.44 -7.46
C GLN A 65 5.31 -11.95 -7.68
N LEU A 66 6.36 -12.49 -8.30
CA LEU A 66 6.48 -13.93 -8.57
C LEU A 66 6.44 -14.76 -7.30
N GLY A 67 7.29 -14.45 -6.32
CA GLY A 67 7.31 -15.18 -5.05
C GLY A 67 5.98 -15.05 -4.29
N ALA A 68 5.35 -13.87 -4.33
CA ALA A 68 4.06 -13.67 -3.68
C ALA A 68 2.95 -14.49 -4.35
N TRP A 69 2.82 -14.42 -5.67
CA TRP A 69 1.77 -15.16 -6.38
C TRP A 69 1.97 -16.67 -6.30
N ASP A 70 3.22 -17.13 -6.30
CA ASP A 70 3.54 -18.53 -6.14
C ASP A 70 3.05 -19.07 -4.77
N ALA A 71 3.40 -18.40 -3.67
CA ALA A 71 2.94 -18.76 -2.32
C ALA A 71 1.42 -18.56 -2.14
N ILE A 72 0.90 -17.40 -2.55
CA ILE A 72 -0.51 -17.05 -2.35
C ILE A 72 -1.43 -18.02 -3.12
N SER A 73 -1.06 -18.42 -4.35
CA SER A 73 -1.85 -19.36 -5.15
C SER A 73 -1.92 -20.77 -4.55
N ARG A 74 -0.96 -21.18 -3.72
CA ARG A 74 -0.99 -22.43 -2.94
C ARG A 74 -1.83 -22.33 -1.65
N GLY A 75 -2.38 -21.16 -1.35
CA GLY A 75 -3.17 -20.92 -0.13
C GLY A 75 -2.33 -20.62 1.11
N GLU A 76 -1.03 -20.37 0.96
CA GLU A 76 -0.11 -20.09 2.07
C GLU A 76 -0.31 -18.68 2.60
N HIS A 77 -0.19 -18.48 3.92
CA HIS A 77 0.02 -17.14 4.46
C HIS A 77 1.35 -16.61 3.95
N THR A 78 1.41 -15.34 3.58
CA THR A 78 2.58 -14.80 2.87
C THR A 78 3.00 -13.46 3.45
N LEU A 79 4.29 -13.27 3.73
CA LEU A 79 4.86 -11.98 4.10
C LEU A 79 5.79 -11.49 2.98
N VAL A 80 5.40 -10.40 2.32
CA VAL A 80 6.21 -9.78 1.25
C VAL A 80 7.03 -8.64 1.83
N VAL A 81 8.36 -8.79 1.82
CA VAL A 81 9.33 -7.78 2.24
C VAL A 81 10.07 -7.30 1.00
N ALA A 82 9.67 -6.15 0.49
CA ALA A 82 10.26 -5.57 -0.73
C ALA A 82 10.16 -4.04 -0.70
N PRO A 83 11.12 -3.29 -1.28
CA PRO A 83 11.09 -1.84 -1.22
C PRO A 83 9.88 -1.23 -1.96
N THR A 84 9.72 0.09 -1.86
CA THR A 84 8.78 0.81 -2.72
C THR A 84 9.18 0.66 -4.19
N GLY A 85 8.19 0.58 -5.08
CA GLY A 85 8.42 0.35 -6.51
C GLY A 85 8.50 -1.12 -6.95
N SER A 86 8.54 -2.07 -6.02
CA SER A 86 8.60 -3.52 -6.35
C SER A 86 7.26 -4.16 -6.71
N GLY A 87 6.19 -3.38 -6.87
CA GLY A 87 4.86 -3.90 -7.25
C GLY A 87 4.06 -4.58 -6.12
N LYS A 88 4.38 -4.32 -4.85
CA LYS A 88 3.75 -4.94 -3.66
C LYS A 88 2.21 -4.98 -3.69
N THR A 89 1.57 -3.91 -4.18
CA THR A 89 0.11 -3.87 -4.27
C THR A 89 -0.42 -4.99 -5.18
N LEU A 90 0.11 -5.16 -6.39
CA LEU A 90 -0.31 -6.25 -7.28
C LEU A 90 0.18 -7.62 -6.77
N SER A 91 1.30 -7.69 -6.06
CA SER A 91 1.75 -8.92 -5.39
C SER A 91 0.67 -9.48 -4.45
N ALA A 92 -0.01 -8.62 -3.69
CA ALA A 92 -1.06 -9.05 -2.76
C ALA A 92 -2.45 -9.17 -3.40
N PHE A 93 -2.81 -8.25 -4.30
CA PHE A 93 -4.19 -8.17 -4.81
C PHE A 93 -4.47 -9.04 -6.03
N LEU A 94 -3.50 -9.23 -6.93
CA LEU A 94 -3.82 -9.73 -8.28
C LEU A 94 -4.43 -11.13 -8.26
N TRP A 95 -3.92 -12.02 -7.39
CA TRP A 95 -4.49 -13.36 -7.23
C TRP A 95 -5.93 -13.30 -6.72
N ALA A 96 -6.20 -12.50 -5.69
CA ALA A 96 -7.53 -12.39 -5.13
C ALA A 96 -8.52 -11.76 -6.12
N ILE A 97 -8.09 -10.77 -6.91
CA ILE A 97 -8.89 -10.22 -8.01
C ILE A 97 -9.20 -11.31 -9.02
N ASP A 98 -8.20 -12.07 -9.47
CA ASP A 98 -8.38 -13.16 -10.41
C ASP A 98 -9.43 -14.18 -9.91
N GLN A 99 -9.34 -14.59 -8.65
CA GLN A 99 -10.30 -15.50 -8.02
C GLN A 99 -11.71 -14.90 -7.90
N ILE A 100 -11.84 -13.59 -7.71
CA ILE A 100 -13.14 -12.91 -7.75
C ILE A 100 -13.72 -12.94 -9.17
N THR A 101 -12.89 -12.66 -10.16
CA THR A 101 -13.32 -12.56 -11.56
C THR A 101 -13.62 -13.92 -12.19
N ALA A 102 -12.84 -14.95 -11.88
CA ALA A 102 -12.99 -16.31 -12.42
C ALA A 102 -14.11 -17.10 -11.74
N HIS A 103 -14.43 -16.76 -10.49
CA HIS A 103 -15.49 -17.41 -9.71
C HIS A 103 -16.47 -16.37 -9.16
N PRO A 104 -17.27 -15.72 -10.02
CA PRO A 104 -18.23 -14.72 -9.58
C PRO A 104 -19.33 -15.37 -8.73
N ARG A 105 -19.65 -14.77 -7.59
CA ARG A 105 -20.82 -15.18 -6.79
C ARG A 105 -22.08 -14.56 -7.39
N ALA A 106 -23.19 -15.30 -7.32
CA ALA A 106 -24.48 -14.80 -7.78
C ALA A 106 -24.86 -13.49 -7.06
N PRO A 107 -25.53 -12.54 -7.73
CA PRO A 107 -26.02 -11.34 -7.06
C PRO A 107 -26.94 -11.71 -5.90
N ARG A 108 -26.66 -11.17 -4.71
CA ARG A 108 -27.50 -11.43 -3.54
C ARG A 108 -28.93 -10.92 -3.82
N PRO A 109 -29.98 -11.75 -3.67
CA PRO A 109 -31.34 -11.28 -3.83
C PRO A 109 -31.63 -10.18 -2.80
N ALA A 110 -32.43 -9.19 -3.19
CA ALA A 110 -32.82 -8.10 -2.30
C ALA A 110 -33.44 -8.70 -1.04
N ARG A 111 -32.82 -8.42 0.13
CA ARG A 111 -33.32 -8.93 1.41
C ARG A 111 -34.78 -8.48 1.56
N PRO A 112 -35.75 -9.39 1.78
CA PRO A 112 -37.12 -8.99 1.99
C PRO A 112 -37.14 -8.03 3.18
N ALA A 113 -37.89 -6.93 3.05
CA ALA A 113 -38.03 -5.95 4.12
C ALA A 113 -38.45 -6.70 5.40
N ARG A 114 -37.61 -6.66 6.45
CA ARG A 114 -37.96 -7.15 7.78
C ARG A 114 -39.19 -6.37 8.23
N GLY A 115 -40.39 -6.92 8.04
CA GLY A 115 -41.61 -6.14 8.25
C GLY A 115 -42.95 -6.82 8.02
N ARG A 116 -43.03 -8.07 7.57
CA ARG A 116 -44.29 -8.83 7.67
C ARG A 116 -44.08 -10.09 8.49
N ARG A 117 -44.42 -10.00 9.78
CA ARG A 117 -44.89 -11.18 10.54
C ARG A 117 -45.95 -11.83 9.66
N GLY A 118 -45.72 -13.07 9.21
CA GLY A 118 -46.76 -13.84 8.55
C GLY A 118 -47.99 -13.89 9.46
N LYS A 119 -49.19 -13.81 8.89
CA LYS A 119 -50.46 -13.90 9.63
C LYS A 119 -50.58 -15.18 10.50
N ASN A 120 -49.69 -16.15 10.32
CA ASN A 120 -49.77 -17.47 10.93
C ASN A 120 -48.68 -17.77 11.98
N GLY A 121 -47.91 -16.78 12.44
CA GLY A 121 -46.94 -16.99 13.55
C GLY A 121 -45.79 -17.97 13.27
N GLN A 122 -45.72 -18.57 12.07
CA GLN A 122 -44.61 -19.42 11.67
C GLN A 122 -43.38 -18.56 11.38
N GLU A 123 -42.32 -18.80 12.15
CA GLU A 123 -40.98 -18.32 11.81
C GLU A 123 -40.62 -18.88 10.44
N PRO A 124 -40.20 -18.03 9.48
CA PRO A 124 -39.71 -18.54 8.20
C PRO A 124 -38.53 -19.47 8.48
N ALA A 125 -38.57 -20.66 7.90
CA ALA A 125 -37.47 -21.62 7.97
C ALA A 125 -36.15 -20.92 7.66
N ALA A 126 -35.14 -21.09 8.53
CA ALA A 126 -33.84 -20.48 8.38
C ALA A 126 -33.23 -20.95 7.05
N GLN A 127 -33.28 -20.10 6.03
CA GLN A 127 -32.53 -20.31 4.80
C GLN A 127 -31.04 -20.33 5.17
N PRO A 128 -30.21 -21.18 4.55
CA PRO A 128 -28.77 -21.13 4.75
C PRO A 128 -28.29 -19.69 4.54
N GLU A 129 -27.69 -19.09 5.58
CA GLU A 129 -27.19 -17.72 5.51
C GLU A 129 -26.06 -17.70 4.47
N GLU A 130 -26.35 -17.19 3.27
CA GLU A 130 -25.34 -17.03 2.22
C GLU A 130 -24.17 -16.20 2.76
N PRO A 131 -22.92 -16.60 2.47
CA PRO A 131 -21.74 -15.87 2.91
C PRO A 131 -21.82 -14.39 2.53
N GLY A 132 -21.23 -13.54 3.38
CA GLY A 132 -21.05 -12.14 3.11
C GLY A 132 -20.36 -11.91 1.76
N ARG A 133 -20.70 -10.79 1.11
CA ARG A 133 -20.16 -10.46 -0.21
C ARG A 133 -18.65 -10.15 -0.20
N CYS A 134 -18.11 -9.69 0.94
CA CYS A 134 -16.71 -9.36 1.07
C CYS A 134 -15.84 -10.62 1.01
N ARG A 135 -14.95 -10.68 0.02
CA ARG A 135 -13.98 -11.77 -0.19
C ARG A 135 -12.56 -11.34 0.14
N VAL A 136 -12.23 -10.06 -0.06
CA VAL A 136 -10.90 -9.51 0.20
C VAL A 136 -11.02 -8.36 1.20
N LEU A 137 -10.33 -8.50 2.32
CA LEU A 137 -10.22 -7.46 3.33
C LEU A 137 -8.81 -6.86 3.29
N TYR A 138 -8.68 -5.61 2.88
CA TYR A 138 -7.42 -4.88 2.95
C TYR A 138 -7.42 -3.94 4.16
N VAL A 139 -6.43 -4.08 5.03
CA VAL A 139 -6.26 -3.31 6.26
C VAL A 139 -5.01 -2.46 6.13
N SER A 140 -5.19 -1.14 6.06
CA SER A 140 -4.09 -0.17 6.13
C SER A 140 -4.03 0.47 7.52
N PRO A 141 -2.87 0.48 8.19
CA PRO A 141 -2.68 1.23 9.42
C PRO A 141 -2.60 2.75 9.18
N LEU A 142 -2.40 3.19 7.94
CA LEU A 142 -2.27 4.60 7.55
C LEU A 142 -3.51 5.07 6.78
N LYS A 143 -4.23 6.05 7.35
CA LYS A 143 -5.49 6.57 6.75
C LYS A 143 -5.32 7.09 5.33
N ALA A 144 -4.22 7.79 5.05
CA ALA A 144 -3.96 8.38 3.73
C ALA A 144 -3.87 7.33 2.61
N LEU A 145 -3.48 6.09 2.94
CA LEU A 145 -3.23 5.05 1.95
C LEU A 145 -4.51 4.38 1.44
N ALA A 146 -5.61 4.43 2.19
CA ALA A 146 -6.84 3.72 1.84
C ALA A 146 -7.45 4.20 0.51
N VAL A 147 -7.51 5.52 0.30
CA VAL A 147 -8.04 6.13 -0.94
C VAL A 147 -7.09 5.89 -2.11
N ASP A 148 -5.78 5.95 -1.87
CA ASP A 148 -4.77 5.70 -2.89
C ASP A 148 -4.83 4.26 -3.39
N VAL A 149 -5.03 3.29 -2.50
CA VAL A 149 -5.19 1.87 -2.85
C VAL A 149 -6.45 1.68 -3.70
N GLU A 150 -7.59 2.26 -3.31
CA GLU A 150 -8.83 2.18 -4.10
C GLU A 150 -8.60 2.70 -5.53
N ARG A 151 -7.93 3.83 -5.68
CA ARG A 151 -7.57 4.40 -6.99
C ARG A 151 -6.65 3.47 -7.78
N ASN A 152 -5.64 2.90 -7.13
CA ASN A 152 -4.68 1.99 -7.76
C ASN A 152 -5.33 0.67 -8.21
N LEU A 153 -6.41 0.22 -7.56
CA LEU A 153 -7.17 -0.96 -7.97
C LEU A 153 -8.05 -0.71 -9.22
N ARG A 154 -8.33 0.55 -9.60
CA ARG A 154 -9.17 0.81 -10.79
C ARG A 154 -8.54 0.29 -12.08
N SER A 155 -7.22 0.48 -12.24
CA SER A 155 -6.49 0.05 -13.44
C SER A 155 -6.59 -1.46 -13.68
N PRO A 156 -6.23 -2.35 -12.73
CA PRO A 156 -6.38 -3.79 -12.92
C PRO A 156 -7.84 -4.20 -13.13
N LEU A 157 -8.79 -3.68 -12.33
CA LEU A 157 -10.19 -4.10 -12.45
C LEU A 157 -10.79 -3.75 -13.82
N VAL A 158 -10.56 -2.54 -14.30
CA VAL A 158 -11.04 -2.09 -15.63
C VAL A 158 -10.29 -2.82 -16.74
N GLY A 159 -8.97 -2.97 -16.61
CA GLY A 159 -8.12 -3.62 -17.61
C GLY A 159 -8.43 -5.09 -17.80
N ILE A 160 -8.62 -5.85 -16.70
CA ILE A 160 -9.04 -7.25 -16.72
C ILE A 160 -10.44 -7.36 -17.33
N GLY A 161 -11.36 -6.46 -16.99
CA GLY A 161 -12.69 -6.41 -17.61
C GLY A 161 -12.65 -6.17 -19.13
N HIS A 162 -11.73 -5.35 -19.63
CA HIS A 162 -11.53 -5.19 -21.08
C HIS A 162 -10.87 -6.41 -21.72
N ALA A 163 -9.91 -7.04 -21.04
CA ALA A 163 -9.28 -8.27 -21.53
C ALA A 163 -10.30 -9.42 -21.64
N ALA A 164 -11.15 -9.61 -20.63
CA ALA A 164 -12.25 -10.58 -20.64
C ALA A 164 -13.17 -10.38 -21.86
N ARG A 165 -13.63 -9.14 -22.11
CA ARG A 165 -14.46 -8.84 -23.30
C ARG A 165 -13.77 -9.17 -24.61
N ARG A 166 -12.47 -8.88 -24.76
CA ARG A 166 -11.70 -9.22 -25.97
C ARG A 166 -11.58 -10.73 -26.18
N LEU A 167 -11.60 -11.50 -25.10
CA LEU A 167 -11.59 -12.96 -25.12
C LEU A 167 -13.00 -13.58 -25.26
N GLY A 168 -14.05 -12.76 -25.45
CA GLY A 168 -15.43 -13.24 -25.56
C GLY A 168 -16.05 -13.67 -24.23
N GLN A 169 -15.48 -13.25 -23.10
CA GLN A 169 -15.96 -13.54 -21.75
C GLN A 169 -16.78 -12.36 -21.19
N ASP A 170 -17.68 -12.66 -20.26
CA ASP A 170 -18.40 -11.63 -19.52
C ASP A 170 -17.43 -10.79 -18.69
N ALA A 171 -17.64 -9.47 -18.69
CA ALA A 171 -16.82 -8.56 -17.91
C ALA A 171 -17.20 -8.67 -16.42
N PRO A 172 -16.27 -9.07 -15.54
CA PRO A 172 -16.55 -9.19 -14.12
C PRO A 172 -16.83 -7.81 -13.51
N SER A 173 -17.87 -7.73 -12.67
CA SER A 173 -18.17 -6.53 -11.89
C SER A 173 -17.65 -6.67 -10.46
N VAL A 174 -16.39 -6.24 -10.22
CA VAL A 174 -15.78 -6.27 -8.89
C VAL A 174 -16.06 -4.95 -8.17
N SER A 175 -16.79 -5.00 -7.06
CA SER A 175 -17.06 -3.82 -6.24
C SER A 175 -15.98 -3.62 -5.16
N VAL A 176 -15.55 -2.38 -5.00
CA VAL A 176 -14.60 -1.94 -3.96
C VAL A 176 -15.30 -0.94 -3.06
N ALA A 177 -15.17 -1.10 -1.74
CA ALA A 177 -15.65 -0.14 -0.75
C ALA A 177 -14.52 0.27 0.19
N VAL A 178 -14.54 1.53 0.62
CA VAL A 178 -13.64 2.06 1.65
C VAL A 178 -14.43 2.31 2.92
N ARG A 179 -13.92 1.81 4.05
CA ARG A 179 -14.51 2.02 5.38
C ARG A 179 -13.44 2.49 6.35
N SER A 180 -13.47 3.77 6.68
CA SER A 180 -12.63 4.41 7.69
C SER A 180 -13.49 5.17 8.72
N GLY A 181 -12.84 5.83 9.67
CA GLY A 181 -13.50 6.78 10.56
C GLY A 181 -14.11 7.99 9.83
N ASP A 182 -13.65 8.28 8.61
CA ASP A 182 -14.08 9.42 7.81
C ASP A 182 -15.20 9.06 6.82
N THR A 183 -15.60 7.78 6.74
CA THR A 183 -16.67 7.31 5.83
C THR A 183 -18.05 7.88 6.24
N PRO A 184 -18.75 8.59 5.34
CA PRO A 184 -20.09 9.13 5.59
C PRO A 184 -21.11 8.07 6.03
N ALA A 185 -22.05 8.45 6.91
CA ALA A 185 -23.05 7.52 7.43
C ALA A 185 -23.89 6.82 6.33
N ALA A 186 -24.14 7.49 5.21
CA ALA A 186 -24.87 6.92 4.07
C ALA A 186 -24.08 5.77 3.42
N GLU A 187 -22.81 5.97 3.08
CA GLU A 187 -21.91 4.94 2.56
C GLU A 187 -21.74 3.79 3.56
N ARG A 188 -21.66 4.12 4.86
CA ARG A 188 -21.58 3.12 5.92
C ARG A 188 -22.78 2.18 5.94
N ARG A 189 -23.99 2.69 5.68
CA ARG A 189 -25.23 1.90 5.58
C ARG A 189 -25.31 1.14 4.26
N ALA A 190 -24.88 1.76 3.15
CA ALA A 190 -24.82 1.12 1.84
C ALA A 190 -23.94 -0.13 1.88
N PHE A 191 -22.72 -0.03 2.43
CA PHE A 191 -21.85 -1.20 2.61
C PHE A 191 -22.49 -2.30 3.47
N ALA A 192 -23.15 -1.94 4.58
CA ALA A 192 -23.81 -2.92 5.44
C ALA A 192 -25.00 -3.63 4.76
N LYS A 193 -25.60 -2.99 3.75
CA LYS A 193 -26.75 -3.52 3.00
C LYS A 193 -26.31 -4.33 1.78
N ASP A 194 -25.44 -3.76 0.95
CA ASP A 194 -25.12 -4.24 -0.40
C ASP A 194 -23.76 -4.96 -0.46
N GLY A 195 -22.92 -4.79 0.57
CA GLY A 195 -21.56 -5.31 0.64
C GLY A 195 -20.64 -4.76 -0.44
N ALA A 196 -19.44 -5.33 -0.54
CA ALA A 196 -18.51 -5.16 -1.65
C ALA A 196 -17.64 -6.42 -1.74
N GLU A 197 -17.06 -6.74 -2.90
CA GLU A 197 -16.11 -7.86 -3.05
C GLU A 197 -14.80 -7.57 -2.30
N ILE A 198 -14.34 -6.31 -2.37
CA ILE A 198 -13.13 -5.82 -1.73
C ILE A 198 -13.48 -4.72 -0.73
N LEU A 199 -13.10 -4.90 0.53
CA LEU A 199 -13.19 -3.88 1.57
C LEU A 199 -11.81 -3.35 1.94
N ILE A 200 -11.60 -2.05 1.78
CA ILE A 200 -10.43 -1.32 2.26
C ILE A 200 -10.80 -0.66 3.59
N THR A 201 -10.04 -0.92 4.66
CA THR A 201 -10.36 -0.41 6.00
C THR A 201 -9.13 -0.15 6.86
N THR A 202 -9.34 0.34 8.09
CA THR A 202 -8.31 0.50 9.12
C THR A 202 -8.53 -0.51 10.25
N PRO A 203 -7.52 -0.81 11.08
CA PRO A 203 -7.68 -1.72 12.22
C PRO A 203 -8.85 -1.36 13.15
N GLU A 204 -9.01 -0.07 13.45
CA GLU A 204 -10.08 0.43 14.32
C GLU A 204 -11.45 0.29 13.66
N SER A 205 -11.54 0.60 12.36
CA SER A 205 -12.79 0.52 11.61
C SER A 205 -13.24 -0.92 11.42
N LEU A 206 -12.30 -1.85 11.23
CA LEU A 206 -12.57 -3.28 11.19
C LEU A 206 -13.14 -3.78 12.53
N PHE A 207 -12.54 -3.38 13.65
CA PHE A 207 -13.05 -3.72 14.98
C PHE A 207 -14.49 -3.23 15.18
N LEU A 208 -14.81 -2.00 14.76
CA LEU A 208 -16.16 -1.47 14.81
C LEU A 208 -17.14 -2.23 13.90
N LEU A 209 -16.69 -2.72 12.75
CA LEU A 209 -17.52 -3.57 11.88
C LEU A 209 -17.83 -4.91 12.57
N LEU A 210 -16.82 -5.60 13.10
CA LEU A 210 -16.97 -6.91 13.74
C LEU A 210 -17.77 -6.87 15.06
N THR A 211 -17.83 -5.71 15.70
CA THR A 211 -18.65 -5.48 16.91
C THR A 211 -20.06 -4.96 16.59
N SER A 212 -20.46 -4.96 15.32
CA SER A 212 -21.78 -4.51 14.85
C SER A 212 -22.51 -5.59 14.03
N GLN A 213 -23.78 -5.34 13.69
CA GLN A 213 -24.53 -6.21 12.77
C GLN A 213 -23.93 -6.29 11.35
N ALA A 214 -23.11 -5.29 10.97
CA ALA A 214 -22.41 -5.27 9.69
C ALA A 214 -21.32 -6.36 9.58
N ARG A 215 -20.96 -7.04 10.68
CA ARG A 215 -20.05 -8.20 10.65
C ARG A 215 -20.51 -9.32 9.71
N SER A 216 -21.82 -9.43 9.48
CA SER A 216 -22.41 -10.39 8.53
C SER A 216 -21.91 -10.17 7.09
N ALA A 217 -21.52 -8.95 6.72
CA ALA A 217 -20.93 -8.67 5.40
C ALA A 217 -19.54 -9.30 5.23
N LEU A 218 -18.87 -9.68 6.33
CA LEU A 218 -17.51 -10.21 6.35
C LEU A 218 -17.44 -11.74 6.44
N THR A 219 -18.57 -12.45 6.53
CA THR A 219 -18.57 -13.93 6.67
C THR A 219 -18.12 -14.69 5.42
N GLY A 220 -17.89 -13.98 4.30
CA GLY A 220 -17.37 -14.55 3.06
C GLY A 220 -15.91 -14.24 2.78
N VAL A 221 -15.18 -13.62 3.72
CA VAL A 221 -13.79 -13.21 3.53
C VAL A 221 -12.91 -14.44 3.33
N GLU A 222 -12.13 -14.43 2.25
CA GLU A 222 -11.20 -15.49 1.87
C GLU A 222 -9.76 -15.08 2.16
N SER A 223 -9.45 -13.79 2.00
CA SER A 223 -8.11 -13.24 2.19
C SER A 223 -8.12 -11.90 2.95
N VAL A 224 -7.10 -11.71 3.78
CA VAL A 224 -6.83 -10.48 4.52
C VAL A 224 -5.44 -9.99 4.15
N ILE A 225 -5.36 -8.77 3.60
CA ILE A 225 -4.11 -8.09 3.30
C ILE A 225 -3.84 -7.07 4.41
N VAL A 226 -2.71 -7.18 5.09
CA VAL A 226 -2.26 -6.22 6.11
C VAL A 226 -1.09 -5.44 5.54
N ASP A 227 -1.34 -4.19 5.16
CA ASP A 227 -0.29 -3.32 4.63
C ASP A 227 0.50 -2.66 5.75
N GLU A 228 1.75 -2.31 5.45
CA GLU A 228 2.73 -1.76 6.38
C GLU A 228 2.70 -2.47 7.73
N VAL A 229 2.77 -3.81 7.71
CA VAL A 229 2.60 -4.65 8.92
C VAL A 229 3.61 -4.29 10.02
N HIS A 230 4.80 -3.79 9.63
CA HIS A 230 5.82 -3.31 10.57
C HIS A 230 5.35 -2.12 11.42
N ALA A 231 4.40 -1.31 10.93
CA ALA A 231 3.88 -0.15 11.63
C ALA A 231 2.94 -0.51 12.79
N VAL A 232 2.46 -1.76 12.83
CA VAL A 232 1.58 -2.25 13.90
C VAL A 232 2.22 -3.38 14.70
N ALA A 233 3.11 -4.19 14.12
CA ALA A 233 3.83 -5.24 14.82
C ALA A 233 4.56 -4.68 16.06
N GLY A 234 4.44 -5.38 17.20
CA GLY A 234 5.07 -4.96 18.46
C GLY A 234 4.37 -3.80 19.20
N THR A 235 3.21 -3.33 18.73
CA THR A 235 2.45 -2.25 19.40
C THR A 235 1.14 -2.76 20.02
N LYS A 236 0.57 -2.00 20.97
CA LYS A 236 -0.79 -2.28 21.49
C LYS A 236 -1.85 -2.27 20.39
N ARG A 237 -1.69 -1.40 19.39
CA ARG A 237 -2.54 -1.34 18.19
C ARG A 237 -2.45 -2.63 17.39
N GLY A 238 -1.24 -3.18 17.25
CA GLY A 238 -1.01 -4.48 16.62
C GLY A 238 -1.62 -5.63 17.38
N ALA A 239 -1.48 -5.67 18.71
CA ALA A 239 -2.13 -6.67 19.56
C ALA A 239 -3.66 -6.63 19.39
N HIS A 240 -4.24 -5.43 19.36
CA HIS A 240 -5.66 -5.24 19.10
C HIS A 240 -6.06 -5.73 17.69
N LEU A 241 -5.26 -5.45 16.65
CA LEU A 241 -5.50 -5.97 15.31
C LEU A 241 -5.44 -7.50 15.28
N ALA A 242 -4.47 -8.13 15.93
CA ALA A 242 -4.34 -9.60 15.98
C ALA A 242 -5.61 -10.25 16.55
N LEU A 243 -6.09 -9.77 17.71
CA LEU A 243 -7.35 -10.23 18.30
C LEU A 243 -8.56 -9.97 17.39
N THR A 244 -8.57 -8.84 16.68
CA THR A 244 -9.63 -8.49 15.73
C THR A 244 -9.64 -9.47 14.55
N LEU A 245 -8.48 -9.87 14.04
CA LEU A 245 -8.35 -10.87 12.96
C LEU A 245 -8.74 -12.27 13.43
N ASP A 246 -8.37 -12.66 14.65
CA ASP A 246 -8.80 -13.96 15.20
C ASP A 246 -10.33 -14.00 15.38
N ARG A 247 -10.95 -12.90 15.80
CA ARG A 247 -12.41 -12.77 15.85
C ARG A 247 -13.06 -12.85 14.47
N LEU A 248 -12.41 -12.32 13.43
CA LEU A 248 -12.86 -12.51 12.05
C LEU A 248 -12.79 -13.99 11.67
N ASP A 249 -11.66 -14.66 11.94
CA ASP A 249 -11.47 -16.07 11.61
C ASP A 249 -12.55 -16.98 12.24
N HIS A 250 -13.05 -16.66 13.45
CA HIS A 250 -14.16 -17.37 14.10
C HIS A 250 -15.53 -17.18 13.41
N LEU A 251 -15.69 -16.18 12.53
CA LEU A 251 -16.91 -15.98 11.75
C LEU A 251 -16.87 -16.70 10.39
N LEU A 252 -15.71 -17.24 10.02
CA LEU A 252 -15.47 -17.84 8.72
C LEU A 252 -15.54 -19.36 8.80
N PRO A 253 -15.99 -20.06 7.74
CA PRO A 253 -15.91 -21.53 7.69
C PRO A 253 -14.48 -22.06 7.81
N ARG A 254 -13.51 -21.27 7.35
CA ARG A 254 -12.08 -21.49 7.45
C ARG A 254 -11.40 -20.15 7.71
N PRO A 255 -10.32 -20.11 8.52
CA PRO A 255 -9.55 -18.88 8.72
C PRO A 255 -9.11 -18.26 7.39
N ALA A 256 -9.13 -16.94 7.31
CA ALA A 256 -8.73 -16.23 6.09
C ALA A 256 -7.23 -16.39 5.83
N GLN A 257 -6.84 -16.39 4.55
CA GLN A 257 -5.44 -16.31 4.15
C GLN A 257 -4.89 -14.92 4.49
N ARG A 258 -3.85 -14.83 5.31
CA ARG A 258 -3.22 -13.56 5.68
C ARG A 258 -2.01 -13.25 4.79
N ILE A 259 -2.00 -12.06 4.21
CA ILE A 259 -0.94 -11.53 3.33
C ILE A 259 -0.41 -10.25 3.95
N GLY A 260 0.85 -10.23 4.38
CA GLY A 260 1.51 -9.06 4.95
C GLY A 260 2.35 -8.35 3.91
N LEU A 261 2.30 -7.01 3.90
CA LEU A 261 3.18 -6.19 3.08
C LEU A 261 4.04 -5.30 3.96
N SER A 262 5.33 -5.20 3.64
CA SER A 262 6.22 -4.23 4.28
C SER A 262 7.40 -3.87 3.37
N ALA A 263 7.86 -2.62 3.48
CA ALA A 263 9.12 -2.20 2.86
C ALA A 263 10.36 -2.60 3.67
N THR A 264 10.24 -2.63 4.99
CA THR A 264 11.35 -2.82 5.93
C THR A 264 10.87 -3.65 7.10
N VAL A 265 11.47 -4.82 7.31
CA VAL A 265 11.15 -5.70 8.44
C VAL A 265 12.44 -6.26 9.01
N ARG A 266 12.57 -6.20 10.33
CA ARG A 266 13.56 -6.95 11.09
C ARG A 266 13.10 -7.10 12.54
N PRO A 267 13.17 -8.30 13.14
CA PRO A 267 13.35 -9.62 12.51
C PRO A 267 12.10 -10.06 11.71
N VAL A 268 12.31 -10.79 10.62
CA VAL A 268 11.24 -11.15 9.65
C VAL A 268 10.33 -12.23 10.22
N GLU A 269 10.91 -13.15 10.97
CA GLU A 269 10.27 -14.30 11.60
C GLU A 269 9.25 -13.85 12.64
N GLU A 270 9.56 -12.81 13.42
CA GLU A 270 8.64 -12.25 14.41
C GLU A 270 7.42 -11.62 13.76
N VAL A 271 7.62 -10.88 12.66
CA VAL A 271 6.52 -10.23 11.94
C VAL A 271 5.68 -11.26 11.20
N ALA A 272 6.29 -12.30 10.64
CA ALA A 272 5.58 -13.44 10.05
C ALA A 272 4.71 -14.14 11.10
N ARG A 273 5.27 -14.43 12.29
CA ARG A 273 4.51 -15.03 13.39
C ARG A 273 3.36 -14.16 13.86
N TYR A 274 3.60 -12.85 13.99
CA TYR A 274 2.56 -11.88 14.32
C TYR A 274 1.42 -11.87 13.28
N LEU A 275 1.77 -11.81 11.99
CA LEU A 275 0.82 -11.75 10.89
C LEU A 275 -0.17 -12.92 10.95
N ALA A 276 0.33 -14.14 11.09
CA ALA A 276 -0.48 -15.36 11.00
C ALA A 276 -0.90 -15.96 12.35
N GLY A 277 -0.57 -15.31 13.47
CA GLY A 277 -0.87 -15.82 14.81
C GLY A 277 -0.17 -17.16 15.10
N GLY A 278 1.08 -17.31 14.65
CA GLY A 278 1.86 -18.54 14.83
C GLY A 278 1.68 -19.61 13.76
N ARG A 279 0.73 -19.46 12.82
CA ARG A 279 0.60 -20.35 11.66
C ARG A 279 1.79 -20.19 10.70
N PRO A 280 2.12 -21.22 9.88
CA PRO A 280 3.18 -21.13 8.88
C PRO A 280 2.96 -19.96 7.91
N VAL A 281 4.05 -19.25 7.59
CA VAL A 281 4.06 -18.12 6.65
C VAL A 281 5.23 -18.27 5.69
N SER A 282 4.95 -18.18 4.40
CA SER A 282 5.96 -18.10 3.36
C SER A 282 6.51 -16.67 3.27
N THR A 283 7.81 -16.52 3.48
CA THR A 283 8.49 -15.23 3.38
C THR A 283 8.95 -15.00 1.95
N VAL A 284 8.55 -13.85 1.37
CA VAL A 284 8.97 -13.41 0.04
C VAL A 284 9.82 -12.16 0.22
N GLN A 285 11.14 -12.36 0.21
CA GLN A 285 12.11 -11.29 0.41
C GLN A 285 13.21 -11.38 -0.65
N PRO A 286 12.91 -11.02 -1.92
CA PRO A 286 13.92 -11.03 -2.96
C PRO A 286 15.03 -10.00 -2.67
N PRO A 287 16.26 -10.23 -3.16
CA PRO A 287 17.34 -9.27 -3.05
C PRO A 287 16.93 -7.88 -3.58
N SER A 288 17.23 -6.84 -2.81
CA SER A 288 16.87 -5.45 -3.14
C SER A 288 18.11 -4.58 -3.26
N THR A 289 18.53 -4.27 -4.49
CA THR A 289 19.56 -3.25 -4.77
C THR A 289 18.90 -1.89 -5.02
N LYS A 290 18.41 -1.24 -3.96
CA LYS A 290 17.85 0.11 -4.09
C LYS A 290 18.97 1.15 -4.05
N SER A 291 19.20 1.83 -5.18
CA SER A 291 20.09 2.99 -5.24
C SER A 291 19.36 4.21 -4.68
N TRP A 292 19.95 4.85 -3.67
CA TRP A 292 19.42 6.09 -3.11
C TRP A 292 20.28 7.27 -3.57
N ASP A 293 19.65 8.29 -4.15
CA ASP A 293 20.30 9.60 -4.36
C ASP A 293 19.81 10.55 -3.26
N LEU A 294 20.56 10.60 -2.16
CA LEU A 294 20.23 11.41 -0.99
C LEU A 294 21.11 12.65 -0.97
N GLU A 295 20.48 13.82 -0.84
CA GLU A 295 21.16 15.09 -0.64
C GLU A 295 20.75 15.69 0.71
N VAL A 296 21.73 15.97 1.58
CA VAL A 296 21.51 16.71 2.82
C VAL A 296 21.86 18.17 2.55
N VAL A 297 20.84 19.00 2.47
CA VAL A 297 20.99 20.44 2.19
C VAL A 297 20.90 21.22 3.50
N VAL A 298 22.01 21.85 3.90
CA VAL A 298 22.01 22.84 4.99
C VAL A 298 21.94 24.24 4.36
N PRO A 299 20.80 24.94 4.45
CA PRO A 299 20.61 26.23 3.78
C PRO A 299 21.31 27.39 4.49
N ILE A 300 21.77 27.17 5.74
CA ILE A 300 22.48 28.15 6.55
C ILE A 300 23.95 27.76 6.71
N PRO A 301 24.88 28.73 6.72
CA PRO A 301 26.31 28.45 6.85
C PRO A 301 26.69 27.82 8.19
N ASP A 302 25.91 28.08 9.25
CA ASP A 302 26.18 27.63 10.61
C ASP A 302 24.86 27.22 11.30
N MET A 303 24.83 26.02 11.90
CA MET A 303 23.68 25.52 12.66
C MET A 303 23.72 25.93 14.14
N ALA A 304 24.83 26.47 14.63
CA ALA A 304 24.98 26.94 16.00
C ALA A 304 24.32 28.31 16.24
N ASP A 305 24.05 29.07 15.17
CA ASP A 305 23.29 30.33 15.24
C ASP A 305 22.24 30.41 14.11
N PRO A 306 21.03 29.85 14.32
CA PRO A 306 19.95 29.88 13.33
C PRO A 306 19.37 31.27 13.05
N GLY A 307 19.85 32.32 13.74
CA GLY A 307 19.22 33.63 13.81
C GLY A 307 19.77 34.70 12.88
N ALA A 308 20.88 34.49 12.15
CA ALA A 308 21.42 35.52 11.28
C ALA A 308 20.56 35.68 10.00
N PRO A 309 19.85 36.81 9.81
CA PRO A 309 19.04 37.00 8.62
C PRO A 309 19.95 37.03 7.39
N SER A 310 19.79 36.05 6.51
CA SER A 310 20.37 36.08 5.16
C SER A 310 19.97 37.39 4.50
N GLY A 311 20.95 38.24 4.19
CA GLY A 311 20.77 39.61 3.74
C GLY A 311 19.74 39.74 2.62
N ARG A 312 18.51 40.14 2.98
CA ARG A 312 17.56 40.72 2.04
C ARG A 312 18.05 42.13 1.76
N THR A 313 18.68 42.33 0.61
CA THR A 313 18.83 43.67 0.03
C THR A 313 17.45 44.23 -0.28
N HIS A 314 16.87 44.94 0.69
CA HIS A 314 15.79 45.89 0.43
C HIS A 314 16.41 47.20 -0.07
N PRO A 315 16.03 47.72 -1.26
CA PRO A 315 16.50 49.02 -1.69
C PRO A 315 15.79 50.12 -0.88
N GLY A 316 16.59 50.85 -0.09
CA GLY A 316 16.38 52.27 0.22
C GLY A 316 15.17 52.67 1.05
N ALA A 317 15.33 52.72 2.38
CA ALA A 317 14.58 53.64 3.23
C ALA A 317 15.58 54.62 3.87
N ALA A 318 15.83 55.73 3.19
CA ALA A 318 16.62 56.84 3.73
C ALA A 318 15.84 57.52 4.87
N ARG A 319 16.44 57.56 6.07
CA ARG A 319 15.97 58.37 7.20
C ARG A 319 15.99 59.85 6.81
N ARG A 320 14.85 60.54 6.89
CA ARG A 320 14.79 62.01 6.94
C ARG A 320 14.68 62.45 8.40
N SER A 321 15.68 63.20 8.86
CA SER A 321 15.59 64.07 10.02
C SER A 321 15.49 65.52 9.57
N GLY A 322 14.50 66.26 10.06
CA GLY A 322 14.59 67.71 10.28
C GLY A 322 13.93 68.66 9.26
N ALA A 323 12.76 69.16 9.66
CA ALA A 323 12.31 70.58 9.62
C ALA A 323 11.82 71.27 8.32
N ARG A 324 10.59 71.82 8.49
CA ARG A 324 9.94 73.05 7.95
C ARG A 324 9.55 73.19 6.45
N ARG A 325 8.29 73.66 6.28
CA ARG A 325 7.54 74.17 5.10
C ARG A 325 7.98 75.61 4.73
N PRO A 326 7.43 76.29 3.67
CA PRO A 326 6.74 75.86 2.43
C PRO A 326 7.17 76.64 1.13
N THR A 327 6.48 76.36 0.00
CA THR A 327 6.14 77.23 -1.18
C THR A 327 6.81 77.02 -2.56
N THR A 328 5.89 76.95 -3.56
CA THR A 328 5.89 77.45 -4.97
C THR A 328 6.78 76.87 -6.08
N GLY A 329 6.10 76.47 -7.18
CA GLY A 329 6.45 76.88 -8.56
C GLY A 329 7.19 75.85 -9.44
N PRO A 330 6.99 75.87 -10.79
CA PRO A 330 7.02 74.65 -11.60
C PRO A 330 8.20 74.53 -12.59
N ASP A 331 8.29 73.34 -13.20
CA ASP A 331 8.68 73.07 -14.61
C ASP A 331 10.04 72.40 -14.92
N ARG A 332 10.00 71.56 -15.98
CA ARG A 332 11.08 71.05 -16.87
C ARG A 332 11.81 69.71 -16.62
N ARG A 333 11.34 68.71 -17.37
CA ARG A 333 12.02 67.87 -18.41
C ARG A 333 13.56 67.69 -18.33
N SER A 334 14.04 66.43 -18.20
CA SER A 334 15.20 65.89 -18.96
C SER A 334 15.41 64.37 -18.73
N THR A 335 15.85 63.70 -19.79
CA THR A 335 16.04 62.25 -20.02
C THR A 335 17.51 61.82 -19.74
N PRO A 336 17.97 60.55 -19.93
CA PRO A 336 18.61 59.77 -18.88
C PRO A 336 20.15 59.59 -19.04
N ARG A 337 20.84 59.15 -17.99
CA ARG A 337 22.22 58.63 -18.08
C ARG A 337 22.27 57.15 -17.70
N THR A 338 22.67 56.34 -18.67
CA THR A 338 23.00 54.92 -18.60
C THR A 338 24.21 54.70 -17.70
N THR A 339 24.12 53.77 -16.75
CA THR A 339 25.29 53.13 -16.10
C THR A 339 25.03 51.63 -15.96
N THR A 340 25.89 50.85 -16.58
CA THR A 340 25.98 49.38 -16.54
C THR A 340 26.34 48.88 -15.13
N PRO A 341 25.73 47.78 -14.62
CA PRO A 341 26.20 47.15 -13.39
C PRO A 341 27.26 46.08 -13.68
N ARG A 342 28.25 46.10 -12.80
CA ARG A 342 29.40 45.19 -12.67
C ARG A 342 28.96 43.82 -12.14
N ALA A 343 29.57 42.76 -12.68
CA ALA A 343 29.30 41.36 -12.36
C ALA A 343 29.49 41.02 -10.86
N THR A 344 28.59 40.18 -10.32
CA THR A 344 28.64 39.63 -8.96
C THR A 344 29.10 38.17 -9.01
N THR A 345 30.08 37.82 -8.19
CA THR A 345 30.64 36.47 -8.02
C THR A 345 29.63 35.55 -7.30
N PRO A 346 29.49 34.25 -7.66
CA PRO A 346 28.55 33.37 -6.98
C PRO A 346 29.10 32.85 -5.65
N ALA A 347 28.25 32.87 -4.61
CA ALA A 347 28.52 32.28 -3.31
C ALA A 347 28.49 30.75 -3.39
N THR A 348 29.52 30.11 -2.83
CA THR A 348 29.74 28.67 -2.84
C THR A 348 28.75 27.96 -1.91
N ARG A 349 27.76 27.24 -2.48
CA ARG A 349 26.94 26.28 -1.74
C ARG A 349 27.78 25.04 -1.39
N ARG A 350 27.80 24.65 -0.12
CA ARG A 350 28.30 23.32 0.27
C ARG A 350 27.16 22.31 0.10
N SER A 351 27.29 21.43 -0.87
CA SER A 351 26.44 20.23 -1.03
C SER A 351 27.36 19.03 -0.93
N THR A 352 27.03 18.08 -0.06
CA THR A 352 27.73 16.81 0.05
C THR A 352 26.81 15.73 -0.49
N ARG A 353 27.16 15.17 -1.64
CA ARG A 353 26.46 14.03 -2.23
C ARG A 353 27.03 12.75 -1.63
N VAL A 354 26.17 11.91 -1.06
CA VAL A 354 26.57 10.62 -0.52
C VAL A 354 25.91 9.53 -1.35
N SER A 355 26.72 8.80 -2.13
CA SER A 355 26.30 7.58 -2.80
C SER A 355 26.62 6.38 -1.90
N MET A 356 25.59 5.68 -1.42
CA MET A 356 25.77 4.44 -0.66
C MET A 356 25.46 3.22 -1.55
N THR A 357 26.45 2.36 -1.71
CA THR A 357 26.33 1.01 -2.30
C THR A 357 26.46 -0.03 -1.17
N PRO A 358 25.60 -1.08 -1.11
CA PRO A 358 25.82 -2.18 -0.19
C PRO A 358 27.12 -2.89 -0.54
N GLY A 359 28.03 -3.05 0.43
CA GLY A 359 29.31 -3.72 0.22
C GLY A 359 29.14 -5.21 -0.08
N VAL A 360 29.62 -5.64 -1.25
CA VAL A 360 29.90 -7.05 -1.57
C VAL A 360 31.42 -7.23 -1.44
N PRO A 361 31.92 -8.28 -0.76
CA PRO A 361 33.35 -8.57 -0.76
C PRO A 361 33.78 -8.96 -2.18
N THR A 362 34.76 -8.25 -2.74
CA THR A 362 35.29 -8.48 -4.09
C THR A 362 36.35 -9.58 -4.06
N PRO A 363 36.27 -10.60 -4.94
CA PRO A 363 37.46 -11.29 -5.41
C PRO A 363 38.03 -10.56 -6.63
N ALA A 364 39.35 -10.62 -6.74
CA ALA A 364 40.13 -9.88 -7.72
C ALA A 364 39.98 -10.38 -9.17
N THR A 365 40.17 -9.42 -10.07
CA THR A 365 40.90 -9.51 -11.36
C THR A 365 40.10 -9.42 -12.67
N THR A 366 40.61 -8.49 -13.51
CA THR A 366 40.58 -8.39 -14.98
C THR A 366 39.31 -7.97 -15.73
N SER A 367 39.42 -6.75 -16.29
CA SER A 367 38.67 -6.20 -17.43
C SER A 367 39.14 -6.84 -18.75
N PRO A 368 38.33 -6.88 -19.83
CA PRO A 368 38.35 -5.76 -20.77
C PRO A 368 36.99 -5.29 -21.32
N SER A 369 37.05 -4.05 -21.78
CA SER A 369 36.06 -3.11 -22.30
C SER A 369 35.37 -3.47 -23.63
N ALA A 370 34.10 -3.09 -23.81
CA ALA A 370 33.49 -2.60 -25.07
C ALA A 370 32.08 -1.96 -24.82
N PRO A 371 31.57 -1.07 -25.69
CA PRO A 371 30.83 0.13 -25.28
C PRO A 371 29.30 0.00 -25.29
N GLY A 372 28.68 0.77 -24.40
CA GLY A 372 27.23 0.91 -24.25
C GLY A 372 26.54 1.69 -25.37
N ARG A 373 25.30 1.31 -25.65
CA ARG A 373 24.32 2.12 -26.37
C ARG A 373 23.30 2.66 -25.38
N CYS A 374 23.13 3.98 -25.42
CA CYS A 374 22.21 4.75 -24.59
C CYS A 374 20.73 4.35 -24.79
N CYS A 375 20.01 4.21 -23.69
CA CYS A 375 18.56 4.38 -23.64
C CYS A 375 18.16 5.84 -23.90
N PRO A 376 17.11 6.13 -24.69
CA PRO A 376 16.51 7.45 -24.68
C PRO A 376 15.52 7.57 -23.51
N THR A 377 15.62 8.73 -22.87
CA THR A 377 14.81 9.26 -21.79
C THR A 377 13.36 9.52 -22.21
N TRP A 378 12.43 9.28 -21.29
CA TRP A 378 11.04 9.72 -21.39
C TRP A 378 10.97 11.25 -21.46
N ARG A 379 10.65 11.78 -22.64
CA ARG A 379 10.28 13.18 -22.86
C ARG A 379 8.79 13.23 -23.21
N VAL A 380 7.99 13.76 -22.29
CA VAL A 380 6.57 14.09 -22.55
C VAL A 380 6.55 15.38 -23.37
N ALA A 381 6.19 15.27 -24.65
CA ALA A 381 5.89 16.41 -25.50
C ALA A 381 4.43 16.81 -25.29
N GLY A 382 4.21 18.01 -24.74
CA GLY A 382 2.90 18.67 -24.75
C GLY A 382 2.60 19.18 -26.15
N SER A 383 1.55 18.66 -26.79
CA SER A 383 1.00 19.23 -28.01
C SER A 383 -0.21 20.09 -27.67
N SER A 384 -0.06 21.39 -27.87
CA SER A 384 -1.16 22.35 -28.00
C SER A 384 -1.98 22.03 -29.25
N ARG A 385 -3.31 21.93 -29.12
CA ARG A 385 -4.22 22.15 -30.25
C ARG A 385 -5.38 23.04 -29.85
N ARG A 386 -5.63 23.95 -30.79
CA ARG A 386 -6.53 25.10 -30.80
C ARG A 386 -7.98 24.71 -30.54
N THR A 387 -8.65 25.61 -29.82
CA THR A 387 -10.09 25.71 -29.67
C THR A 387 -10.73 26.20 -30.97
N SER A 388 -11.67 25.43 -31.51
CA SER A 388 -12.68 25.89 -32.46
C SER A 388 -14.04 25.75 -31.78
N GLY A 389 -14.76 26.86 -31.68
CA GLY A 389 -15.98 26.97 -30.89
C GLY A 389 -17.17 26.20 -31.44
N HIS A 390 -18.07 25.82 -30.52
CA HIS A 390 -19.48 25.64 -30.82
C HIS A 390 -20.34 25.90 -29.56
N GLN A 391 -21.46 26.56 -29.81
CA GLN A 391 -22.40 27.20 -28.89
C GLN A 391 -23.15 26.23 -27.95
N PRO A 392 -23.67 26.73 -26.81
CA PRO A 392 -24.55 25.97 -25.92
C PRO A 392 -26.01 25.95 -26.44
N PRO A 393 -26.77 24.86 -26.25
CA PRO A 393 -28.19 24.87 -26.58
C PRO A 393 -29.02 25.63 -25.53
N THR A 394 -29.83 26.53 -26.05
CA THR A 394 -30.81 27.35 -25.35
C THR A 394 -31.98 26.52 -24.79
N ARG A 395 -32.38 26.84 -23.56
CA ARG A 395 -33.68 26.51 -22.97
C ARG A 395 -34.82 26.98 -23.88
N ARG A 396 -35.80 26.12 -24.13
CA ARG A 396 -37.15 26.52 -24.54
C ARG A 396 -38.19 25.85 -23.66
N SER A 397 -39.18 26.66 -23.31
CA SER A 397 -40.24 26.44 -22.34
C SER A 397 -41.55 26.08 -23.05
N ALA A 398 -42.37 25.28 -22.36
CA ALA A 398 -43.85 25.18 -22.41
C ALA A 398 -44.51 24.44 -23.61
N PRO A 399 -45.77 23.93 -23.49
CA PRO A 399 -46.76 24.17 -22.41
C PRO A 399 -47.52 22.95 -21.84
N ARG A 400 -48.33 23.28 -20.82
CA ARG A 400 -49.35 22.50 -20.09
C ARG A 400 -50.47 21.92 -20.96
N SER A 401 -50.92 20.72 -20.59
CA SER A 401 -52.31 20.19 -20.66
C SER A 401 -52.36 19.02 -19.66
N GLY A 402 -53.24 18.87 -18.67
CA GLY A 402 -54.64 19.27 -18.54
C GLY A 402 -55.54 18.06 -18.74
N ARG A 403 -55.89 17.33 -17.65
CA ARG A 403 -57.05 16.42 -17.44
C ARG A 403 -56.84 15.65 -16.11
N THR A 404 -57.47 16.05 -14.99
CA THR A 404 -58.83 15.77 -14.49
C THR A 404 -59.10 14.31 -14.07
N SER A 405 -59.55 14.23 -12.82
CA SER A 405 -60.00 13.13 -11.98
C SER A 405 -61.28 12.41 -12.46
N SER A 406 -61.43 11.13 -12.09
CA SER A 406 -62.65 10.45 -11.58
C SER A 406 -62.32 8.96 -11.36
N ALA A 407 -62.35 8.44 -10.13
CA ALA A 407 -63.50 7.82 -9.46
C ALA A 407 -64.01 6.55 -10.19
N GLY A 408 -63.93 5.42 -9.46
CA GLY A 408 -64.36 4.07 -9.82
C GLY A 408 -63.88 3.10 -8.75
#